data_AF-A0AAW4IE29-F1
#
_entry.id   AF-A0AAW4IE29-F1
#
_cell.length_a   1.000
_cell.length_b   1.000
_cell.length_c   1.000
_cell.angle_alpha   90.00
_cell.angle_beta   90.00
_cell.angle_gamma   90.00
#
_symmetry.space_group_name_H-M   'P 1'
#
loop_
_entity.id
_entity.type
_entity.pdbx_description
1 polymer ?
#
loop_
_entity_poly.entity_id
_entity_poly.type
_entity_poly.pdbx_seq_one_letter_code
_entity_poly.pdbx_strand_id
1 'polypeptide(L)' 'MTTKEVRGDAIAQALANTRIAGHEPKPRFLADVAAVVAGTMTYDQAVRASAARARGRNGSEPLPALRGMENRSPE' A
#
# COMPACT_ATOMS: atom_id res chain seq x y z
N MET A 1 28.25 2.55 5.14
CA MET A 1 26.81 2.52 4.85
C MET A 1 26.14 1.54 5.79
N THR A 2 25.28 2.03 6.67
CA THR A 2 24.51 1.29 7.67
C THR A 2 23.19 0.81 7.06
N THR A 3 22.56 -0.20 7.67
CA THR A 3 21.23 -0.69 7.25
C THR A 3 20.16 0.41 7.29
N LYS A 4 20.32 1.42 8.15
CA LYS A 4 19.45 2.59 8.21
C LYS A 4 19.63 3.50 7.00
N GLU A 5 20.86 3.76 6.58
CA GLU A 5 21.18 4.57 5.40
C GLU A 5 20.65 3.89 4.12
N VAL A 6 20.90 2.59 3.94
CA VAL A 6 20.37 1.84 2.79
C VAL A 6 18.85 1.90 2.69
N ARG A 7 18.14 1.76 3.83
CA ARG A 7 16.68 1.90 3.85
C ARG A 7 16.23 3.32 3.55
N GLY A 8 16.94 4.32 4.08
CA GLY A 8 16.68 5.72 3.82
C GLY A 8 16.75 6.05 2.34
N ASP A 9 17.82 5.63 1.67
CA ASP A 9 18.04 5.91 0.24
C ASP A 9 17.02 5.20 -0.64
N ALA A 10 16.74 3.92 -0.37
CA ALA A 10 15.72 3.17 -1.10
C ALA A 10 14.33 3.80 -0.99
N ILE A 11 13.97 4.28 0.21
CA ILE A 11 12.70 4.96 0.46
C ILE A 11 12.65 6.34 -0.19
N ALA A 12 13.74 7.11 -0.14
CA ALA A 12 13.83 8.41 -0.80
C ALA A 12 13.61 8.27 -2.31
N GLN A 13 14.25 7.28 -2.95
CA GLN A 13 14.07 6.98 -4.35
C GLN A 13 12.62 6.56 -4.68
N ALA A 14 12.03 5.68 -3.88
CA ALA A 14 10.65 5.25 -4.09
C ALA A 14 9.65 6.42 -3.98
N LEU A 15 9.85 7.32 -3.01
CA LEU A 15 9.02 8.52 -2.86
C LEU A 15 9.22 9.51 -4.01
N ALA A 16 10.45 9.67 -4.51
CA ALA A 16 10.72 10.48 -5.69
C ALA A 16 9.98 9.94 -6.92
N ASN A 17 10.08 8.63 -7.19
CA ASN A 17 9.38 7.98 -8.30
C ASN A 17 7.86 8.14 -8.19
N THR A 18 7.31 8.02 -6.97
CA THR A 18 5.88 8.20 -6.71
C THR A 18 5.42 9.62 -7.06
N ARG A 19 6.19 10.64 -6.69
CA ARG A 19 5.89 12.04 -7.01
C ARG A 19 6.04 12.36 -8.50
N ILE A 20 7.06 11.80 -9.15
CA ILE A 20 7.26 11.93 -10.60
C ILE A 20 6.06 11.35 -11.37
N ALA A 21 5.47 10.26 -10.87
CA ALA A 21 4.25 9.69 -11.42
C ALA A 21 2.98 10.53 -11.15
N GLY A 22 3.09 11.69 -10.49
CA GLY A 22 1.97 12.58 -10.18
C GLY A 22 1.17 12.17 -8.94
N HIS A 23 1.69 11.26 -8.11
CA HIS A 23 1.02 10.84 -6.88
C HIS A 23 1.64 11.49 -5.65
N GLU A 24 0.79 12.03 -4.77
CA GLU A 24 1.21 12.57 -3.49
C GLU A 24 0.91 11.59 -2.34
N PRO A 25 1.95 11.04 -1.67
CA PRO A 25 1.74 10.11 -0.57
C PRO A 25 1.10 10.80 0.63
N LYS A 26 0.11 10.15 1.24
CA LYS A 26 -0.60 10.68 2.42
C LYS A 26 0.35 10.82 3.62
N PRO A 27 0.16 11.82 4.51
CA PRO A 27 1.03 12.00 5.69
C PRO A 27 1.15 10.76 6.59
N ARG A 28 0.06 9.99 6.75
CA ARG A 28 0.08 8.74 7.52
C ARG A 28 0.95 7.65 6.90
N PHE A 29 1.02 7.59 5.57
CA PHE A 29 1.92 6.66 4.89
C PHE A 29 3.38 7.08 5.08
N LEU A 30 3.67 8.38 5.02
CA LEU A 30 5.01 8.92 5.30
C LEU A 30 5.49 8.59 6.72
N ALA A 31 4.59 8.59 7.72
CA ALA A 31 4.91 8.20 9.09
C ALA A 31 5.30 6.72 9.21
N ASP A 32 4.54 5.82 8.57
CA ASP A 32 4.89 4.38 8.56
C ASP A 32 6.24 4.15 7.87
N VAL A 33 6.48 4.84 6.76
CA VAL A 33 7.75 4.79 6.01
C VAL A 33 8.92 5.27 6.88
N ALA A 34 8.76 6.35 7.64
CA ALA A 34 9.79 6.83 8.57
C ALA A 34 10.08 5.80 9.69
N ALA A 35 9.06 5.11 10.20
CA ALA A 35 9.23 4.04 11.18
C ALA A 35 9.98 2.83 10.60
N VAL A 36 9.75 2.52 9.32
CA VAL A 36 10.53 1.50 8.60
C VAL A 36 11.99 1.91 8.43
N VAL A 37 12.29 3.17 8.10
CA VAL A 37 13.69 3.66 8.04
C VAL A 37 14.35 3.60 9.42
N ALA A 38 13.62 4.00 10.47
CA ALA A 38 14.11 3.96 11.85
C ALA A 38 14.31 2.53 12.36
N GLY A 39 13.67 1.54 11.75
CA GLY A 39 13.67 0.15 12.21
C GLY A 39 12.80 -0.11 13.43
N THR A 40 11.91 0.83 13.76
CA THR A 40 10.88 0.65 14.79
C THR A 40 9.64 -0.05 14.24
N MET A 41 9.55 -0.21 12.92
CA MET A 41 8.50 -0.94 12.22
C MET A 41 9.10 -1.77 11.09
N THR A 42 8.55 -2.96 10.84
CA THR A 42 8.91 -3.76 9.67
C THR A 42 8.08 -3.37 8.45
N TYR A 43 8.56 -3.70 7.26
CA TYR A 43 7.81 -3.47 6.02
C TYR A 43 6.42 -4.13 6.04
N ASP A 44 6.33 -5.40 6.48
CA ASP A 44 5.05 -6.12 6.55
C ASP A 44 4.06 -5.51 7.54
N GLN A 45 4.56 -4.91 8.62
CA GLN A 45 3.72 -4.16 9.56
C GLN A 45 3.18 -2.90 8.89
N ALA A 46 4.01 -2.16 8.15
CA ALA A 46 3.59 -0.95 7.43
C ALA A 46 2.52 -1.29 6.37
N VAL A 47 2.70 -2.38 5.62
CA VAL A 47 1.72 -2.87 4.64
C VAL A 47 0.40 -3.22 5.31
N ARG A 48 0.43 -3.97 6.42
CA ARG A 48 -0.79 -4.32 7.18
C ARG A 48 -1.51 -3.09 7.73
N ALA A 49 -0.79 -2.12 8.29
CA ALA A 49 -1.36 -0.88 8.79
C ALA A 49 -1.99 -0.06 7.65
N SER A 50 -1.34 0.02 6.49
CA SER A 50 -1.88 0.67 5.30
C SER A 50 -3.15 -0.01 4.81
N ALA A 51 -3.15 -1.34 4.70
CA ALA A 51 -4.29 -2.14 4.28
C ALA A 51 -5.50 -1.99 5.24
N ALA A 52 -5.26 -2.01 6.55
CA ALA A 52 -6.31 -1.79 7.55
C ALA A 52 -6.98 -0.41 7.39
N ARG A 53 -6.18 0.64 7.11
CA ARG A 53 -6.70 2.01 6.87
C ARG A 53 -7.40 2.18 5.52
N ALA A 54 -7.09 1.35 4.52
CA ALA A 54 -7.83 1.30 3.27
C ALA A 54 -9.18 0.62 3.47
N ARG A 55 -9.21 -0.51 4.19
CA ARG A 55 -10.44 -1.25 4.51
C ARG A 55 -11.40 -0.46 5.40
N GLY A 56 -10.89 0.28 6.39
CA GLY A 56 -11.71 1.15 7.23
C GLY A 56 -12.32 2.36 6.50
N ARG A 57 -11.82 2.69 5.29
CA ARG A 57 -12.42 3.70 4.40
C ARG A 57 -13.43 3.10 3.41
N ASN A 58 -13.34 1.80 3.11
CA ASN A 58 -14.26 1.05 2.25
C ASN A 58 -15.36 0.33 3.07
N GLY A 59 -15.82 0.90 4.18
CA GLY A 59 -17.06 0.43 4.80
C GLY A 59 -18.20 0.58 3.80
N SER A 60 -18.80 -0.55 3.39
CA SER A 60 -19.90 -0.73 2.43
C SER A 60 -19.61 -0.46 0.95
N GLU A 61 -19.02 -1.45 0.27
CA GLU A 61 -19.57 -1.96 -1.00
C GLU A 61 -19.14 -3.44 -1.13
N PRO A 62 -20.10 -4.39 -1.17
CA PRO A 62 -19.77 -5.74 -1.55
C PRO A 62 -19.32 -5.69 -3.02
N LEU A 63 -18.10 -6.18 -3.29
CA LEU A 63 -17.67 -6.50 -4.65
C LEU A 63 -18.81 -7.32 -5.30
N PRO A 64 -19.35 -6.93 -6.47
CA PRO A 64 -20.32 -7.76 -7.14
C PRO A 64 -19.64 -9.11 -7.37
N ALA A 65 -20.17 -10.13 -6.70
CA ALA A 65 -19.82 -11.50 -6.98
C ALA A 65 -19.89 -11.68 -8.50
N LEU A 66 -18.84 -12.25 -9.08
CA LEU A 66 -18.83 -12.72 -10.46
C LEU A 66 -19.88 -13.84 -10.59
N ARG A 67 -21.17 -13.48 -10.56
CA ARG A 67 -22.28 -14.36 -10.86
C ARG A 67 -22.67 -14.08 -12.30
N GLY A 68 -21.98 -14.79 -13.19
CA GLY A 68 -22.16 -14.67 -14.63
C GLY A 68 -21.54 -15.83 -15.40
N MET A 69 -21.52 -17.04 -14.81
CA MET A 69 -21.33 -18.29 -15.53
C MET A 69 -22.55 -19.18 -15.28
N GLU A 70 -23.74 -18.70 -15.65
CA GLU A 70 -24.92 -19.56 -15.79
C GLU A 70 -25.24 -19.68 -17.28
N ASN A 71 -24.99 -20.89 -17.80
CA ASN A 71 -25.67 -21.56 -18.90
C ASN A 71 -25.69 -20.89 -20.29
N ARG A 72 -24.77 -21.31 -21.16
CA ARG A 72 -25.10 -21.51 -22.58
C ARG A 72 -25.15 -23.00 -22.88
N SER A 73 -26.35 -23.57 -22.87
CA SER A 73 -26.67 -24.72 -23.73
C SER A 73 -27.11 -24.15 -25.08
N PRO A 74 -26.51 -24.55 -26.20
CA PRO A 74 -27.16 -24.41 -27.49
C PRO A 74 -28.08 -25.61 -27.74
N GLU A 75 -29.32 -25.30 -28.15
CA GLU A 75 -30.23 -26.23 -28.83
C GLU A 75 -29.66 -26.67 -30.19
#